data_AF-A0A9P1KZ27-F1
#
_entry.id   AF-A0A9P1KZ27-F1
#
_cell.length_a   1.000
_cell.length_b   1.000
_cell.length_c   1.000
_cell.angle_alpha   90.00
_cell.angle_beta   90.00
_cell.angle_gamma   90.00
#
_symmetry.space_group_name_H-M   'P 1'
#
loop_
_entity.id
_entity.type
_entity.pdbx_description
1 polymer ?
#
loop_
_entity_poly.entity_id
_entity_poly.type
_entity_poly.pdbx_seq_one_letter_code
_entity_poly.pdbx_strand_id
1 'polypeptide(L)'
;MNISQLLEALKDPSSVLSTGEKLLGGISVALLSMGVVFIILVIIALIITILQKDRSSKTKLDIVKNEDDENKSNEDDFKELVAVITASIAASTGNSTNNIIVRKIQRSNNNKSSWERMSQNTIK
;
A
#
# COMPACT_ATOMS: atom_id res chain seq x y z
N MET A 1 0.58 -29.01 60.50
CA MET A 1 0.72 -27.91 59.53
C MET A 1 -0.63 -27.25 59.37
N ASN A 2 -0.75 -25.99 59.81
CA ASN A 2 -2.02 -25.27 59.77
C ASN A 2 -2.31 -24.78 58.35
N ILE A 3 -3.59 -24.76 57.94
CA ILE A 3 -4.03 -24.30 56.61
C ILE A 3 -3.59 -22.86 56.36
N SER A 4 -3.48 -22.08 57.43
CA SER A 4 -2.93 -20.72 57.43
C SER A 4 -1.47 -20.67 56.95
N GLN A 5 -0.63 -21.67 57.25
CA GLN A 5 0.76 -21.72 56.76
C GLN A 5 0.85 -22.02 55.26
N LEU A 6 -0.11 -22.76 54.71
CA LEU A 6 -0.22 -22.93 53.25
C LEU A 6 -0.73 -21.67 52.56
N LEU A 7 -1.63 -20.92 53.20
CA LEU A 7 -2.11 -19.63 52.70
C LEU A 7 -1.01 -18.55 52.71
N GLU A 8 -0.17 -18.55 53.75
CA GLU A 8 1.01 -17.69 53.88
C GLU A 8 2.07 -18.01 52.81
N ALA A 9 2.38 -19.30 52.60
CA ALA A 9 3.34 -19.76 51.60
C ALA A 9 2.90 -19.50 50.15
N LEU A 10 1.58 -19.43 49.90
CA LEU A 10 1.02 -19.07 48.59
C LEU A 10 0.89 -17.55 48.38
N LYS A 11 0.95 -16.75 49.46
CA LYS A 11 0.84 -15.29 49.42
C LYS A 11 2.16 -14.59 49.10
N ASP A 12 3.29 -15.26 49.32
CA ASP A 12 4.64 -14.76 48.98
C ASP A 12 5.35 -15.56 47.85
N PRO A 13 4.77 -15.73 46.64
CA PRO A 13 5.51 -16.25 45.48
C PRO A 13 6.49 -15.21 44.89
N SER A 14 6.54 -14.01 45.47
CA SER A 14 7.45 -12.93 45.12
C SER A 14 8.86 -13.14 45.68
N SER A 15 9.02 -13.90 46.77
CA SER A 15 10.29 -14.06 47.50
C SER A 15 11.12 -15.27 47.08
N VAL A 16 10.56 -16.17 46.25
CA VAL A 16 11.24 -17.40 45.80
C VAL A 16 12.12 -17.22 44.56
N LEU A 17 12.12 -16.05 43.93
CA LEU A 17 13.13 -15.66 42.94
C LEU A 17 13.60 -14.24 43.24
N SER A 18 14.91 -14.03 43.27
CA SER A 18 15.49 -12.70 43.42
C SER A 18 14.93 -11.79 42.33
N THR A 19 14.62 -10.53 42.66
CA THR A 19 14.14 -9.53 41.68
C THR A 19 15.08 -9.46 40.46
N GLY A 20 16.37 -9.73 40.65
CA GLY A 20 17.36 -9.84 39.58
C GLY A 20 17.10 -10.98 38.59
N GLU A 21 16.69 -12.16 39.06
CA GLU A 21 16.36 -13.30 38.18
C GLU A 21 15.06 -13.05 37.41
N LYS A 22 14.06 -12.44 38.06
CA LYS A 22 12.81 -12.02 37.40
C LYS A 22 13.08 -10.93 36.35
N LEU A 23 13.99 -10.00 36.64
CA LEU A 23 14.42 -8.96 35.70
C LEU A 23 15.15 -9.57 34.49
N LEU A 24 16.07 -10.51 34.71
CA LEU A 24 16.76 -11.24 33.64
C LEU A 24 15.79 -12.05 32.76
N GLY A 25 14.83 -12.73 33.39
CA GLY A 25 13.76 -13.43 32.67
C GLY A 25 12.88 -12.49 31.84
N GLY A 26 12.54 -11.31 32.37
CA GLY A 26 11.78 -10.28 31.66
C GLY A 26 12.53 -9.71 30.45
N ILE A 27 13.83 -9.46 30.57
CA ILE A 27 14.65 -9.00 29.45
C ILE A 27 14.74 -10.08 28.36
N SER A 28 14.87 -11.35 28.75
CA SER A 28 14.87 -12.47 27.81
C SER A 28 13.55 -12.58 27.05
N VAL A 29 12.41 -12.42 27.74
CA VAL A 29 11.09 -12.46 27.09
C VAL A 29 10.85 -11.26 26.18
N ALA A 30 11.37 -10.08 26.54
CA ALA A 30 11.26 -8.87 25.73
C ALA A 30 12.07 -8.98 24.44
N LEU A 31 13.29 -9.54 24.49
CA LEU A 31 14.09 -9.80 23.30
C LEU A 31 13.44 -10.85 22.40
N LEU A 32 12.88 -11.90 22.99
CA LEU A 32 12.16 -12.94 22.24
C LEU A 32 10.91 -12.38 21.55
N SER A 33 10.12 -11.55 22.24
CA SER A 33 8.92 -10.93 21.67
C SER A 33 9.24 -9.84 20.65
N MET A 34 10.27 -9.03 20.88
CA MET A 34 10.75 -8.05 19.91
C MET A 34 11.26 -8.73 18.64
N GLY A 35 11.98 -9.85 18.79
CA GLY A 35 12.46 -10.66 17.67
C GLY A 35 11.31 -11.28 16.86
N VAL A 36 10.31 -11.89 17.53
CA VAL A 36 9.20 -12.54 16.82
C VAL A 36 8.36 -11.52 16.05
N VAL A 37 8.10 -10.34 16.62
CA VAL A 37 7.38 -9.26 15.94
C VAL A 37 8.17 -8.73 14.75
N PHE A 38 9.50 -8.59 14.87
CA PHE A 38 10.36 -8.22 13.75
C PHE A 38 10.30 -9.23 12.60
N ILE A 39 10.35 -10.53 12.90
CA ILE A 39 10.22 -11.58 11.88
C ILE A 39 8.84 -11.55 11.21
N ILE A 40 7.77 -11.34 11.98
CA ILE A 40 6.41 -11.22 11.43
C ILE A 40 6.32 -10.04 10.44
N LEU A 41 6.90 -8.89 10.79
CA LEU A 41 6.93 -7.72 9.89
C LEU A 41 7.71 -7.99 8.60
N VAL A 42 8.87 -8.66 8.71
CA VAL A 42 9.67 -9.04 7.53
C VAL A 42 8.90 -10.01 6.62
N ILE A 43 8.19 -10.99 7.20
CA ILE A 43 7.38 -11.94 6.43
C ILE A 43 6.23 -11.23 5.72
N ILE A 44 5.50 -10.34 6.41
CA ILE A 44 4.41 -9.56 5.79
C ILE A 44 4.94 -8.67 4.67
N ALA A 45 6.07 -7.99 4.89
CA ALA A 45 6.71 -7.17 3.87
C ALA A 45 7.10 -8.01 2.64
N LEU A 46 7.70 -9.20 2.84
CA LEU A 46 8.12 -10.11 1.78
C LEU A 46 6.93 -10.62 0.95
N ILE A 47 5.81 -10.97 1.60
CA ILE A 47 4.58 -11.39 0.92
C ILE A 47 4.05 -10.26 0.03
N ILE A 48 4.01 -9.03 0.54
CA ILE A 48 3.57 -7.86 -0.23
C ILE A 48 4.51 -7.61 -1.41
N THR A 49 5.83 -7.72 -1.22
CA THR A 49 6.82 -7.54 -2.29
C THR A 49 6.67 -8.58 -3.39
N ILE A 50 6.44 -9.86 -3.06
CA ILE A 50 6.21 -10.92 -4.06
C ILE A 50 4.91 -10.66 -4.83
N LEU A 51 3.83 -10.31 -4.12
CA LEU A 51 2.54 -10.06 -4.75
C LEU A 51 2.57 -8.81 -5.65
N GLN A 52 3.30 -7.78 -5.26
CA GLN A 52 3.54 -6.60 -6.10
C GLN A 52 4.48 -6.90 -7.29
N LYS A 53 5.46 -7.80 -7.11
CA LYS A 53 6.37 -8.23 -8.18
C LYS A 53 5.64 -8.97 -9.30
N ASP A 54 4.69 -9.85 -8.97
CA ASP A 54 3.85 -10.52 -9.98
C ASP A 54 2.76 -9.60 -10.56
N ARG A 55 2.38 -8.53 -9.85
CA ARG A 55 1.49 -7.46 -10.34
C ARG A 55 2.20 -6.35 -11.12
N SER A 56 3.54 -6.35 -11.14
CA SER A 56 4.37 -5.31 -11.76
C SER A 56 5.25 -5.89 -12.88
N SER A 57 4.63 -6.42 -13.92
CA SER A 57 5.13 -6.15 -15.26
C SER A 57 4.52 -4.83 -15.70
N LYS A 58 5.11 -3.72 -15.24
CA LYS A 58 5.40 -2.45 -15.95
C LYS A 58 5.71 -1.37 -14.90
N THR A 59 7.00 -1.01 -14.80
CA THR A 59 7.61 0.31 -14.50
C THR A 59 8.96 0.06 -13.85
N LYS A 60 10.00 -0.18 -14.66
CA LYS A 60 11.05 0.77 -15.10
C LYS A 60 12.02 1.19 -13.98
N LEU A 61 13.24 0.66 -14.08
CA LEU A 61 14.45 1.26 -13.55
C LEU A 61 14.97 2.28 -14.58
N ASP A 62 15.20 3.50 -14.12
CA ASP A 62 15.94 4.55 -14.82
C ASP A 62 17.40 4.14 -15.08
N ILE A 63 17.97 4.59 -16.20
CA ILE A 63 19.33 5.16 -16.34
C ILE A 63 19.58 5.57 -17.80
N VAL A 64 19.66 6.90 -17.97
CA VAL A 64 20.58 7.66 -18.84
C VAL A 64 20.18 7.95 -20.30
N LYS A 65 19.71 9.20 -20.45
CA LYS A 65 20.17 10.27 -21.36
C LYS A 65 19.96 10.07 -22.87
N ASN A 66 18.99 10.81 -23.40
CA ASN A 66 19.22 11.72 -24.52
C ASN A 66 18.35 12.96 -24.34
N GLU A 67 18.90 14.06 -24.82
CA GLU A 67 18.42 15.43 -24.74
C GLU A 67 17.19 15.63 -25.64
N ASP A 68 16.55 16.79 -25.42
CA ASP A 68 15.60 17.48 -26.29
C ASP A 68 14.10 17.41 -25.94
N ASP A 69 13.54 18.61 -26.03
CA ASP A 69 12.15 19.06 -25.92
C ASP A 69 11.58 19.43 -24.54
N GLU A 70 11.61 20.76 -24.32
CA GLU A 70 10.85 21.57 -23.36
C GLU A 70 9.32 21.39 -23.52
N ASN A 71 8.79 20.20 -23.27
CA ASN A 71 7.34 19.99 -23.10
C ASN A 71 7.01 19.00 -21.96
N LYS A 72 7.95 18.84 -21.02
CA LYS A 72 7.90 17.80 -20.01
C LYS A 72 6.93 18.06 -18.85
N SER A 73 6.32 19.24 -18.75
CA SER A 73 5.40 19.55 -17.65
C SER A 73 3.95 19.13 -17.89
N ASN A 74 3.57 18.79 -19.13
CA ASN A 74 2.20 18.37 -19.47
C ASN A 74 2.10 16.89 -19.88
N GLU A 75 3.19 16.26 -20.33
CA GLU A 75 3.15 14.87 -20.78
C GLU A 75 2.88 13.89 -19.64
N ASP A 76 3.39 14.18 -18.45
CA ASP A 76 3.16 13.36 -17.27
C ASP A 76 1.66 13.38 -16.89
N ASP A 77 1.01 14.55 -16.85
CA ASP A 77 -0.42 14.70 -16.54
C ASP A 77 -1.35 13.95 -17.52
N PHE A 78 -0.93 13.77 -18.78
CA PHE A 78 -1.71 13.03 -19.77
C PHE A 78 -1.37 11.55 -19.84
N LYS A 79 -0.30 11.08 -19.18
CA LYS A 79 0.14 9.69 -19.26
C LYS A 79 -0.87 8.73 -18.64
N GLU A 80 -1.41 9.05 -17.46
CA GLU A 80 -2.44 8.25 -16.82
C GLU A 80 -3.74 8.28 -17.64
N LEU A 81 -4.10 9.44 -18.18
CA LEU A 81 -5.27 9.60 -19.05
C LEU A 81 -5.15 8.73 -20.31
N VAL A 82 -4.02 8.79 -21.00
CA VAL A 82 -3.74 7.96 -22.19
C VAL A 82 -3.78 6.47 -21.84
N ALA A 83 -3.20 6.06 -20.70
CA ALA A 83 -3.20 4.67 -20.27
C ALA A 83 -4.62 4.14 -20.01
N VAL A 84 -5.44 4.87 -19.26
CA VAL A 84 -6.82 4.48 -18.94
C VAL A 84 -7.70 4.46 -20.20
N ILE A 85 -7.60 5.49 -21.06
CA ILE A 85 -8.36 5.55 -22.32
C ILE A 85 -7.96 4.39 -23.24
N THR A 86 -6.66 4.14 -23.43
CA THR A 86 -6.16 3.05 -24.29
C THR A 86 -6.58 1.69 -23.75
N ALA A 87 -6.48 1.47 -22.44
CA ALA A 87 -6.94 0.24 -21.80
C ALA A 87 -8.45 0.04 -21.97
N SER A 88 -9.25 1.09 -21.82
CA SER A 88 -10.71 1.04 -21.98
C SER A 88 -11.13 0.68 -23.40
N ILE A 89 -10.46 1.27 -24.41
CA ILE A 89 -10.72 0.97 -25.82
C ILE A 89 -10.25 -0.45 -26.18
N ALA A 90 -9.07 -0.86 -25.69
CA ALA A 90 -8.55 -2.21 -25.90
C ALA A 90 -9.50 -3.26 -25.32
N ALA A 91 -10.00 -3.04 -24.10
CA ALA A 91 -10.96 -3.92 -23.45
C ALA A 91 -12.33 -3.95 -24.15
N SER A 92 -12.85 -2.79 -24.59
CA SER A 92 -14.15 -2.68 -25.26
C SER A 92 -14.17 -3.35 -26.64
N THR A 93 -13.11 -3.15 -27.43
CA THR A 93 -13.02 -3.66 -28.81
C THR A 93 -12.37 -5.05 -28.87
N GLY A 94 -11.89 -5.58 -27.74
CA GLY A 94 -11.12 -6.84 -27.70
C GLY A 94 -9.81 -6.77 -28.50
N ASN A 95 -9.31 -5.56 -28.77
CA ASN A 95 -8.11 -5.34 -29.59
C ASN A 95 -6.88 -5.12 -28.71
N SER A 96 -5.69 -5.45 -29.21
CA SER A 96 -4.45 -5.27 -28.44
C SER A 96 -4.07 -3.78 -28.28
N THR A 97 -3.42 -3.43 -27.17
CA THR A 97 -3.02 -2.05 -26.83
C THR A 97 -2.06 -1.42 -27.84
N ASN A 98 -1.34 -2.22 -28.63
CA ASN A 98 -0.34 -1.74 -29.58
C ASN A 98 -0.94 -1.13 -30.85
N ASN A 99 -2.24 -1.34 -31.12
CA ASN A 99 -2.91 -0.84 -32.33
C ASN A 99 -3.67 0.49 -32.11
N ILE A 100 -3.49 1.13 -30.96
CA ILE A 100 -4.24 2.34 -30.57
C ILE A 100 -3.24 3.48 -30.35
N ILE A 101 -3.43 4.60 -31.07
CA ILE A 101 -2.56 5.77 -30.99
C ILE A 101 -3.41 7.00 -30.65
N VAL A 102 -3.08 7.65 -29.52
CA VAL A 102 -3.73 8.89 -29.08
C VAL A 102 -2.95 10.09 -29.62
N ARG A 103 -3.55 10.86 -30.53
CA ARG A 103 -2.89 12.00 -31.20
C ARG A 103 -3.08 13.33 -30.50
N LYS A 104 -4.22 13.54 -29.83
CA LYS A 104 -4.56 14.81 -29.20
C LYS A 104 -5.58 14.60 -28.09
N ILE A 105 -5.37 15.25 -26.95
CA ILE A 105 -6.33 15.32 -25.84
C ILE A 105 -6.69 16.78 -25.65
N GLN A 106 -7.99 17.10 -25.75
CA GLN A 106 -8.50 18.44 -25.51
C GLN A 106 -9.78 18.34 -24.69
N ARG A 107 -9.84 19.04 -23.56
CA ARG A 107 -11.07 19.17 -22.80
C ARG A 107 -11.97 20.16 -23.53
N SER A 108 -13.20 19.75 -23.84
CA SER A 108 -14.21 20.70 -24.31
C SER A 108 -14.49 21.70 -23.19
N ASN A 109 -14.55 23.00 -23.50
CA ASN A 109 -14.86 24.09 -22.55
C ASN A 109 -16.30 24.02 -21.99
N ASN A 110 -16.98 22.89 -22.17
CA ASN A 110 -18.27 22.63 -21.57
C ASN A 110 -18.07 22.13 -20.15
N ASN A 111 -17.93 23.07 -19.22
CA ASN A 111 -17.86 22.78 -17.78
C ASN A 111 -19.23 22.37 -17.19
N LYS A 112 -20.31 22.48 -17.97
CA LYS A 112 -21.63 22.01 -17.56
C LYS A 112 -21.78 20.53 -17.87
N SER A 113 -22.13 19.75 -16.85
CA SER A 113 -22.45 18.33 -17.04
C SER A 113 -23.73 18.16 -17.87
N SER A 114 -23.86 17.06 -18.60
CA SER A 114 -25.11 16.74 -19.31
C SER A 114 -26.32 16.71 -18.36
N TRP A 115 -26.11 16.35 -17.09
CA TRP A 115 -27.10 16.39 -16.02
C TRP A 115 -27.54 17.81 -15.66
N GLU A 116 -26.60 18.75 -15.56
CA GLU A 116 -26.89 20.16 -15.31
C GLU A 116 -27.72 20.78 -16.45
N ARG A 117 -27.41 20.42 -17.70
CA ARG A 117 -28.17 20.88 -18.88
C ARG A 117 -29.59 20.29 -18.91
N MET A 118 -29.75 19.04 -18.49
CA MET A 118 -31.05 18.37 -18.43
C MET A 118 -31.97 19.02 -17.38
N SER A 119 -31.43 19.28 -16.19
CA SER A 119 -32.18 19.95 -15.11
C SER A 119 -32.66 21.35 -15.49
N GLN A 120 -31.86 22.13 -16.22
CA GLN A 120 -32.28 23.48 -16.61
C GLN A 120 -33.33 23.49 -17.73
N ASN A 121 -33.40 22.45 -18.55
CA ASN A 121 -34.39 22.36 -19.64
C ASN A 121 -35.78 21.89 -19.16
N THR A 122 -35.87 21.29 -17.97
CA THR A 122 -37.14 20.88 -17.36
C THR A 122 -37.79 21.97 -16.49
N ILE A 123 -37.12 23.11 -16.29
CA ILE A 123 -37.60 24.24 -15.46
C ILE A 123 -38.20 25.36 -16.33
N LYS A 124 -38.24 25.18 -17.66
CA LYS A 124 -38.92 26.08 -18.60
C LYS A 124 -40.22 25.48 -19.10
#